data_AF-A0A841CPT1-F1
#
_entry.id   AF-A0A841CPT1-F1
#
_cell.length_a   1.000
_cell.length_b   1.000
_cell.length_c   1.000
_cell.angle_alpha   90.00
_cell.angle_beta   90.00
_cell.angle_gamma   90.00
#
_symmetry.space_group_name_H-M   'P 1'
#
loop_
_entity.id
_entity.type
_entity.pdbx_description
1 polymer ?
#
loop_
_entity_poly.entity_id
_entity_poly.type
_entity_poly.pdbx_seq_one_letter_code
_entity_poly.pdbx_strand_id
1 'polypeptide(L)'
;MEGEPRARGKPTRRAEPAPREPAGGGARVPAIGPHLQRTQMITLQTIAGNDAVRALVVQRQVPPATALGDPRWSGDTRFQAAANNSPPIRPGDPRAVVAKLQQALFDADPARYPLTLTMRTGHPDGSWGGETTTTVQQFQRDHGVSPVGGFEAGRKTLTALDAALARRVPPAPVEPTLATLAPAGAGPFQQHVSAGILDADAALLFNFMARRPGSWMFDSADLLFRDLGNGGLAGMVKWADRARLTPRVGTATATLLNSPDMGTGAGAQQILGNGGPAKGFVLIGSRLLADRNAPLRFPMLVLSHELNHYRVTEQAERIEKERAGEVSNRAEYVDVNLAKRFRTTPFVRKQFAVEVAARHVAWHVAQEYDAARSRTPTAARPMPARGALFHAAVNFAKGDPGAYHDNGYMKELATRPAAEFNRQVAIWLRLVARLDTLTFPSASDVVAAFVLAEVAHAEAIGFLPTVAPDGMA
;
A
#
# COMPACT_ATOMS: atom_id res chain seq x y z
N MET A 1 -41.83 44.74 64.24
CA MET A 1 -40.48 45.02 64.74
C MET A 1 -39.73 43.71 64.79
N GLU A 2 -38.53 43.74 64.23
CA GLU A 2 -37.55 42.67 64.13
C GLU A 2 -37.12 42.13 65.50
N GLY A 3 -36.45 40.97 65.50
CA GLY A 3 -35.58 40.59 66.60
C GLY A 3 -35.32 39.09 66.75
N GLU A 4 -34.51 38.52 65.86
CA GLU A 4 -33.77 37.26 66.07
C GLU A 4 -32.70 37.45 67.19
N PRO A 5 -32.15 36.39 67.85
CA PRO A 5 -31.02 35.66 67.23
C PRO A 5 -30.76 34.17 67.66
N ARG A 6 -30.13 33.43 66.72
CA ARG A 6 -29.03 32.40 66.76
C ARG A 6 -28.52 31.87 68.13
N ALA A 7 -27.98 30.64 68.33
CA ALA A 7 -27.44 29.58 67.45
C ALA A 7 -27.01 28.28 68.21
N ARG A 8 -26.99 27.16 67.46
CA ARG A 8 -26.01 26.02 67.40
C ARG A 8 -25.82 24.98 68.53
N GLY A 9 -25.86 23.71 68.10
CA GLY A 9 -25.15 22.55 68.69
C GLY A 9 -25.41 21.25 67.87
N LYS A 10 -24.35 20.54 67.45
CA LYS A 10 -24.33 19.45 66.44
C LYS A 10 -24.61 18.02 66.98
N PRO A 11 -24.87 17.02 66.10
CA PRO A 11 -25.28 15.64 66.44
C PRO A 11 -24.28 14.52 66.06
N THR A 12 -24.53 13.29 66.52
CA THR A 12 -24.11 11.96 65.99
C THR A 12 -24.93 10.87 66.74
N ARG A 13 -25.25 9.65 66.30
CA ARG A 13 -25.28 8.87 65.04
C ARG A 13 -25.76 7.45 65.43
N ARG A 14 -26.68 6.77 64.71
CA ARG A 14 -26.65 5.29 64.58
C ARG A 14 -27.54 4.73 63.44
N ALA A 15 -27.09 3.57 62.97
CA ALA A 15 -27.26 2.84 61.70
C ALA A 15 -28.67 2.36 61.26
N GLU A 16 -28.75 2.09 59.95
CA GLU A 16 -29.82 1.51 59.12
C GLU A 16 -30.13 0.01 59.34
N PRO A 17 -31.27 -0.45 58.80
CA PRO A 17 -31.35 -1.70 58.04
C PRO A 17 -31.97 -1.55 56.64
N ALA A 18 -31.65 -2.52 55.76
CA ALA A 18 -31.95 -2.59 54.33
C ALA A 18 -33.45 -2.85 53.96
N PRO A 19 -33.87 -2.56 52.70
CA PRO A 19 -35.29 -2.56 52.30
C PRO A 19 -35.77 -3.87 51.66
N ARG A 20 -37.08 -4.14 51.78
CA ARG A 20 -37.84 -5.20 51.10
C ARG A 20 -38.66 -4.62 49.94
N GLU A 21 -38.70 -5.33 48.82
CA GLU A 21 -39.58 -5.09 47.66
C GLU A 21 -41.06 -5.43 47.92
N PRO A 22 -42.00 -4.79 47.20
CA PRO A 22 -43.33 -5.34 46.97
C PRO A 22 -43.58 -5.75 45.49
N ALA A 23 -44.33 -6.83 45.33
CA ALA A 23 -44.83 -7.39 44.08
C ALA A 23 -46.10 -6.67 43.55
N GLY A 24 -46.37 -6.74 42.23
CA GLY A 24 -47.74 -6.58 41.72
C GLY A 24 -47.90 -6.18 40.24
N GLY A 25 -48.38 -7.12 39.42
CA GLY A 25 -49.57 -6.99 38.55
C GLY A 25 -49.56 -6.00 37.36
N GLY A 26 -49.66 -6.54 36.14
CA GLY A 26 -49.50 -5.79 34.88
C GLY A 26 -50.76 -5.19 34.24
N ALA A 27 -50.52 -4.21 33.36
CA ALA A 27 -51.44 -3.76 32.32
C ALA A 27 -50.80 -4.02 30.94
N ARG A 28 -51.37 -4.94 30.16
CA ARG A 28 -50.93 -5.27 28.81
C ARG A 28 -51.25 -4.10 27.87
N VAL A 29 -50.24 -3.52 27.24
CA VAL A 29 -50.40 -2.69 26.04
C VAL A 29 -50.90 -3.61 24.91
N PRO A 30 -52.02 -3.31 24.23
CA PRO A 30 -52.53 -4.16 23.17
C PRO A 30 -51.58 -4.13 21.97
N ALA A 31 -51.33 -5.31 21.39
CA ALA A 31 -50.53 -5.46 20.18
C ALA A 31 -51.21 -4.72 19.01
N ILE A 32 -50.48 -3.77 18.42
CA ILE A 32 -50.94 -2.96 17.28
C ILE A 32 -50.76 -3.79 16.01
N GLY A 33 -51.87 -4.21 15.40
CA GLY A 33 -51.88 -4.77 14.05
C GLY A 33 -51.38 -3.77 12.99
N PRO A 34 -51.12 -4.20 11.74
CA PRO A 34 -50.42 -3.40 10.73
C PRO A 34 -51.11 -2.09 10.31
N HIS A 35 -52.37 -1.87 10.72
CA HIS A 35 -53.12 -0.65 10.45
C HIS A 35 -53.64 -0.04 11.75
N LEU A 36 -53.16 1.15 12.10
CA LEU A 36 -53.71 1.95 13.21
C LEU A 36 -55.13 2.37 12.82
N GLN A 37 -56.12 1.98 13.62
CA GLN A 37 -57.49 2.43 13.41
C GLN A 37 -57.62 3.92 13.76
N ARG A 38 -58.52 4.64 13.09
CA ARG A 38 -58.74 6.10 13.25
C ARG A 38 -58.88 6.50 14.72
N THR A 39 -59.54 5.68 15.53
CA THR A 39 -59.73 5.90 16.96
C THR A 39 -58.42 5.84 17.76
N GLN A 40 -57.50 4.93 17.41
CA GLN A 40 -56.18 4.83 18.05
C GLN A 40 -55.28 6.03 17.68
N MET A 41 -55.45 6.54 16.46
CA MET A 41 -54.72 7.71 15.98
C MET A 41 -55.19 9.00 16.68
N ILE A 42 -56.50 9.14 16.92
CA ILE A 42 -57.06 10.25 17.71
C ILE A 42 -56.58 10.15 19.16
N THR A 43 -56.58 8.97 19.78
CA THR A 43 -56.07 8.79 21.15
C THR A 43 -54.59 9.15 21.27
N LEU A 44 -53.76 8.76 20.30
CA LEU A 44 -52.33 9.15 20.25
C LEU A 44 -52.14 10.66 20.06
N GLN A 45 -53.01 11.29 19.26
CA GLN A 45 -52.98 12.73 19.01
C GLN A 45 -53.39 13.55 20.25
N THR A 46 -54.36 13.05 21.03
CA THR A 46 -54.78 13.67 22.29
C THR A 46 -53.73 13.52 23.41
N ILE A 47 -52.98 12.41 23.44
CA ILE A 47 -51.98 12.14 24.48
C ILE A 47 -50.62 12.78 24.18
N ALA A 48 -50.17 12.74 22.92
CA ALA A 48 -48.79 13.12 22.56
C ALA A 48 -48.69 14.43 21.73
N GLY A 49 -49.81 14.98 21.29
CA GLY A 49 -49.85 16.19 20.46
C GLY A 49 -49.57 15.94 18.97
N ASN A 50 -49.99 16.89 18.13
CA ASN A 50 -49.95 16.77 16.66
C ASN A 50 -48.53 16.57 16.11
N ASP A 51 -47.53 17.21 16.72
CA ASP A 51 -46.14 17.15 16.24
C ASP A 51 -45.48 15.79 16.50
N ALA A 52 -45.82 15.12 17.60
CA ALA A 52 -45.35 13.78 17.90
C ALA A 52 -45.97 12.73 16.95
N VAL A 53 -47.26 12.89 16.61
CA VAL A 53 -47.92 12.06 15.61
C VAL A 53 -47.32 12.30 14.21
N ARG A 54 -46.98 13.56 13.88
CA ARG A 54 -46.30 13.91 12.62
C ARG A 54 -44.91 13.27 12.52
N ALA A 55 -44.14 13.29 13.60
CA ALA A 55 -42.82 12.64 13.66
C ALA A 55 -42.92 11.11 13.52
N LEU A 56 -43.93 10.47 14.11
CA LEU A 56 -44.13 9.02 14.00
C LEU A 56 -44.57 8.59 12.59
N VAL A 57 -45.39 9.41 11.92
CA VAL A 57 -45.80 9.19 10.53
C VAL A 57 -44.63 9.41 9.56
N VAL A 58 -43.71 10.35 9.86
CA VAL A 58 -42.48 10.58 9.06
C VAL A 58 -41.44 9.46 9.26
N GLN A 59 -41.39 8.83 10.43
CA GLN A 59 -40.44 7.73 10.70
C GLN A 59 -40.81 6.40 10.02
N ARG A 60 -42.07 6.20 9.60
CA ARG A 60 -42.48 4.96 8.94
C ARG A 60 -42.34 5.11 7.42
N GLN A 61 -41.19 4.62 6.91
CA GLN A 61 -40.82 4.34 5.50
C GLN A 61 -39.69 5.18 4.87
N VAL A 62 -38.54 5.33 5.56
CA VAL A 62 -37.28 5.53 4.82
C VAL A 62 -36.54 4.19 4.79
N PRO A 63 -36.49 3.47 3.66
CA PRO A 63 -35.63 2.29 3.53
C PRO A 63 -34.16 2.68 3.80
N PRO A 64 -33.30 1.74 4.25
CA PRO A 64 -31.91 2.04 4.59
C PRO A 64 -31.20 2.78 3.47
N ALA A 65 -30.36 3.75 3.85
CA ALA A 65 -29.66 4.62 2.91
C ALA A 65 -28.92 3.79 1.84
N THR A 66 -29.23 4.04 0.57
CA THR A 66 -28.48 3.43 -0.53
C THR A 66 -27.13 4.15 -0.63
N ALA A 67 -26.09 3.57 -0.04
CA ALA A 67 -24.74 4.08 -0.22
C ALA A 67 -24.31 3.83 -1.66
N LEU A 68 -24.02 4.90 -2.40
CA LEU A 68 -23.43 4.82 -3.74
C LEU A 68 -21.98 4.31 -3.64
N GLY A 69 -21.60 3.35 -4.49
CA GLY A 69 -20.33 2.64 -4.40
C GLY A 69 -19.21 3.16 -5.30
N ASP A 70 -19.51 3.94 -6.33
CA ASP A 70 -18.48 4.52 -7.21
C ASP A 70 -17.63 5.54 -6.42
N PRO A 71 -16.29 5.53 -6.55
CA PRO A 71 -15.39 6.44 -5.85
C PRO A 71 -15.72 7.92 -6.03
N ARG A 72 -16.40 8.28 -7.13
CA ARG A 72 -16.87 9.66 -7.35
C ARG A 72 -17.91 10.05 -6.30
N TRP A 73 -18.75 9.15 -5.80
CA TRP A 73 -19.83 9.46 -4.87
C TRP A 73 -19.51 9.06 -3.41
N SER A 74 -18.60 8.11 -3.20
CA SER A 74 -18.22 7.66 -1.86
C SER A 74 -17.56 8.80 -1.08
N GLY A 75 -18.25 9.35 -0.09
CA GLY A 75 -17.80 10.51 0.70
C GLY A 75 -18.36 11.86 0.24
N ASP A 76 -19.08 11.94 -0.88
CA ASP A 76 -19.76 13.17 -1.30
C ASP A 76 -21.13 13.30 -0.63
N THR A 77 -21.22 14.16 0.39
CA THR A 77 -22.45 14.33 1.18
C THR A 77 -23.64 14.77 0.35
N ARG A 78 -23.47 15.54 -0.74
CA ARG A 78 -24.57 16.00 -1.60
C ARG A 78 -25.14 14.86 -2.43
N PHE A 79 -24.29 14.01 -3.00
CA PHE A 79 -24.73 12.85 -3.78
C PHE A 79 -25.32 11.74 -2.90
N GLN A 80 -24.77 11.53 -1.70
CA GLN A 80 -25.38 10.63 -0.72
C GLN A 80 -26.76 11.14 -0.26
N ALA A 81 -26.93 12.45 -0.09
CA ALA A 81 -28.24 13.04 0.21
C ALA A 81 -29.22 12.90 -0.96
N ALA A 82 -28.78 13.13 -2.21
CA ALA A 82 -29.60 12.93 -3.40
C ALA A 82 -30.01 11.47 -3.63
N ALA A 83 -29.13 10.51 -3.33
CA ALA A 83 -29.42 9.08 -3.37
C ALA A 83 -30.51 8.69 -2.36
N ASN A 84 -30.74 9.53 -1.35
CA ASN A 84 -31.83 9.42 -0.39
C ASN A 84 -33.03 10.31 -0.71
N ASN A 85 -33.04 10.97 -1.88
CA ASN A 85 -34.03 11.96 -2.30
C ASN A 85 -34.14 13.18 -1.37
N SER A 86 -33.03 13.61 -0.76
CA SER A 86 -33.01 14.66 0.27
C SER A 86 -32.10 15.87 -0.06
N PRO A 87 -32.48 16.80 -0.95
CA PRO A 87 -33.35 16.61 -2.13
C PRO A 87 -32.57 15.95 -3.30
N PRO A 88 -33.24 15.45 -4.34
CA PRO A 88 -32.61 15.02 -5.60
C PRO A 88 -31.72 16.12 -6.21
N ILE A 89 -30.82 15.76 -7.12
CA ILE A 89 -30.09 16.75 -7.93
C ILE A 89 -31.02 17.28 -9.01
N ARG A 90 -31.07 18.60 -9.21
CA ARG A 90 -32.07 19.28 -10.04
C ARG A 90 -31.47 20.49 -10.78
N PRO A 91 -32.18 21.04 -11.78
CA PRO A 91 -31.87 22.36 -12.32
C PRO A 91 -31.72 23.40 -11.20
N GLY A 92 -30.61 24.13 -11.20
CA GLY A 92 -30.30 25.14 -10.18
C GLY A 92 -29.39 24.68 -9.04
N ASP A 93 -29.05 23.38 -8.96
CA ASP A 93 -27.97 22.92 -8.07
C ASP A 93 -26.62 23.60 -8.40
N PRO A 94 -25.68 23.66 -7.44
CA PRO A 94 -24.36 24.26 -7.66
C PRO A 94 -23.64 23.66 -8.87
N ARG A 95 -22.94 24.50 -9.64
CA ARG A 95 -22.28 24.09 -10.89
C ARG A 95 -21.35 22.87 -10.73
N ALA A 96 -20.62 22.79 -9.61
CA ALA A 96 -19.75 21.65 -9.32
C ALA A 96 -20.51 20.32 -9.18
N VAL A 97 -21.71 20.36 -8.59
CA VAL A 97 -22.58 19.19 -8.42
C VAL A 97 -23.11 18.73 -9.77
N VAL A 98 -23.59 19.68 -10.59
CA VAL A 98 -24.10 19.40 -11.93
C VAL A 98 -22.98 18.90 -12.85
N ALA A 99 -21.79 19.50 -12.80
CA ALA A 99 -20.63 19.09 -13.59
C ALA A 99 -20.25 17.64 -13.28
N LYS A 100 -20.29 17.26 -12.00
CA LYS A 100 -20.01 15.90 -11.56
C LYS A 100 -21.04 14.89 -12.08
N LEU A 101 -22.33 15.26 -12.09
CA LEU A 101 -23.39 14.44 -12.69
C LEU A 101 -23.20 14.30 -14.21
N GLN A 102 -22.92 15.40 -14.90
CA GLN A 102 -22.67 15.41 -16.35
C GLN A 102 -21.46 14.53 -16.71
N GLN A 103 -20.36 14.64 -15.97
CA GLN A 103 -19.19 13.77 -16.16
C GLN A 103 -19.55 12.30 -15.99
N ALA A 104 -20.34 11.97 -14.97
CA ALA A 104 -20.75 10.59 -14.71
C ALA A 104 -21.67 10.03 -15.81
N LEU A 105 -22.60 10.84 -16.34
CA LEU A 105 -23.44 10.44 -17.48
C LEU A 105 -22.60 10.19 -18.73
N PHE A 106 -21.65 11.08 -19.02
CA PHE A 106 -20.69 10.90 -20.10
C PHE A 106 -19.88 9.61 -19.91
N ASP A 107 -19.27 9.42 -18.74
CA ASP A 107 -18.43 8.26 -18.43
C ASP A 107 -19.19 6.93 -18.50
N ALA A 108 -20.48 6.94 -18.13
CA ALA A 108 -21.35 5.76 -18.16
C ALA A 108 -21.53 5.22 -19.58
N ASP A 109 -21.66 6.09 -20.59
CA ASP A 109 -21.57 5.71 -21.99
C ASP A 109 -21.38 6.91 -22.95
N PRO A 110 -20.16 7.30 -23.34
CA PRO A 110 -19.93 8.46 -24.22
C PRO A 110 -20.56 8.32 -25.60
N ALA A 111 -20.76 7.09 -26.09
CA ALA A 111 -21.40 6.87 -27.38
C ALA A 111 -22.90 7.10 -27.31
N ARG A 112 -23.51 6.88 -26.14
CA ARG A 112 -24.96 6.97 -25.92
C ARG A 112 -25.38 8.26 -25.22
N TYR A 113 -24.49 8.84 -24.42
CA TYR A 113 -24.67 10.06 -23.62
C TYR A 113 -23.53 11.06 -23.92
N PRO A 114 -23.38 11.50 -25.18
CA PRO A 114 -22.20 12.23 -25.63
C PRO A 114 -22.05 13.63 -25.02
N LEU A 115 -23.15 14.25 -24.58
CA LEU A 115 -23.16 15.59 -23.96
C LEU A 115 -22.32 16.60 -24.76
N THR A 116 -22.43 16.59 -26.08
CA THR A 116 -21.52 17.25 -27.03
C THR A 116 -21.36 18.75 -26.80
N LEU A 117 -22.42 19.47 -26.42
CA LEU A 117 -22.34 20.91 -26.12
C LEU A 117 -21.74 21.16 -24.74
N THR A 118 -22.20 20.40 -23.75
CA THR A 118 -21.75 20.42 -22.34
C THR A 118 -20.27 20.08 -22.22
N MET A 119 -19.76 19.19 -23.08
CA MET A 119 -18.38 18.69 -23.10
C MET A 119 -17.51 19.37 -24.16
N ARG A 120 -17.99 20.42 -24.83
CA ARG A 120 -17.30 21.07 -25.96
C ARG A 120 -15.87 21.53 -25.64
N THR A 121 -15.60 21.89 -24.39
CA THR A 121 -14.27 22.31 -23.90
C THR A 121 -13.44 21.17 -23.30
N GLY A 122 -13.86 19.92 -23.47
CA GLY A 122 -13.24 18.73 -22.87
C GLY A 122 -13.62 18.46 -21.41
N HIS A 123 -14.42 19.35 -20.80
CA HIS A 123 -14.91 19.23 -19.43
C HIS A 123 -16.38 19.65 -19.35
N PRO A 124 -17.17 19.09 -18.41
CA PRO A 124 -18.56 19.50 -18.22
C PRO A 124 -18.67 20.96 -17.77
N ASP A 125 -19.64 21.68 -18.33
CA ASP A 125 -19.86 23.10 -18.03
C ASP A 125 -20.56 23.37 -16.69
N GLY A 126 -21.10 22.33 -16.04
CA GLY A 126 -21.86 22.43 -14.79
C GLY A 126 -23.20 23.15 -14.90
N SER A 127 -23.71 23.35 -16.11
CA SER A 127 -24.99 24.03 -16.37
C SER A 127 -26.07 23.01 -16.71
N TRP A 128 -27.12 22.93 -15.89
CA TRP A 128 -28.24 22.04 -16.16
C TRP A 128 -29.16 22.65 -17.25
N GLY A 129 -28.72 22.53 -18.50
CA GLY A 129 -29.45 23.02 -19.68
C GLY A 129 -30.34 21.96 -20.33
N GLY A 130 -30.80 22.26 -21.54
CA GLY A 130 -31.61 21.35 -22.36
C GLY A 130 -30.87 20.03 -22.63
N GLU A 131 -29.57 20.08 -22.94
CA GLU A 131 -28.78 18.87 -23.22
C GLU A 131 -28.67 17.96 -21.99
N THR A 132 -28.34 18.50 -20.81
CA THR A 132 -28.31 17.73 -19.56
C THR A 132 -29.67 17.11 -19.25
N THR A 133 -30.76 17.87 -19.44
CA THR A 133 -32.13 17.39 -19.23
C THR A 133 -32.45 16.21 -20.15
N THR A 134 -32.17 16.35 -21.45
CA THR A 134 -32.38 15.28 -22.44
C THR A 134 -31.52 14.05 -22.14
N THR A 135 -30.26 14.23 -21.73
CA THR A 135 -29.38 13.12 -21.37
C THR A 135 -29.85 12.40 -20.11
N VAL A 136 -30.25 13.11 -19.06
CA VAL A 136 -30.83 12.48 -17.85
C VAL A 136 -32.11 11.73 -18.21
N GLN A 137 -32.97 12.31 -19.05
CA GLN A 137 -34.20 11.66 -19.51
C GLN A 137 -33.90 10.40 -20.35
N GLN A 138 -32.90 10.44 -21.22
CA GLN A 138 -32.46 9.31 -22.02
C GLN A 138 -31.88 8.20 -21.13
N PHE A 139 -30.99 8.56 -20.20
CA PHE A 139 -30.44 7.64 -19.22
C PHE A 139 -31.53 6.96 -18.38
N GLN A 140 -32.50 7.73 -17.89
CA GLN A 140 -33.64 7.19 -17.13
C GLN A 140 -34.45 6.18 -17.94
N ARG A 141 -34.71 6.46 -19.23
CA ARG A 141 -35.39 5.52 -20.13
C ARG A 141 -34.57 4.25 -20.33
N ASP A 142 -33.30 4.39 -20.67
CA ASP A 142 -32.41 3.28 -21.00
C ASP A 142 -32.17 2.33 -19.83
N HIS A 143 -32.22 2.85 -18.60
CA HIS A 143 -32.01 2.08 -17.38
C HIS A 143 -33.29 1.76 -16.60
N GLY A 144 -34.48 1.92 -17.21
CA GLY A 144 -35.75 1.54 -16.61
C GLY A 144 -36.13 2.33 -15.35
N VAL A 145 -35.64 3.56 -15.21
CA VAL A 145 -35.93 4.46 -14.10
C VAL A 145 -37.26 5.17 -14.35
N SER A 146 -38.25 4.89 -13.48
CA SER A 146 -39.58 5.51 -13.53
C SER A 146 -39.88 6.35 -12.28
N PRO A 147 -40.49 7.55 -12.42
CA PRO A 147 -40.90 8.18 -13.69
C PRO A 147 -39.70 8.74 -14.48
N VAL A 148 -39.83 8.73 -15.81
CA VAL A 148 -38.87 9.38 -16.71
C VAL A 148 -39.18 10.86 -16.73
N GLY A 149 -38.22 11.70 -16.36
CA GLY A 149 -38.46 13.14 -16.22
C GLY A 149 -37.35 14.02 -16.78
N GLY A 150 -36.08 13.63 -16.67
CA GLY A 150 -34.95 14.48 -17.05
C GLY A 150 -34.71 15.70 -16.15
N PHE A 151 -35.67 16.07 -15.30
CA PHE A 151 -35.62 17.24 -14.41
C PHE A 151 -35.06 16.95 -13.01
N GLU A 152 -34.74 15.69 -12.71
CA GLU A 152 -34.07 15.34 -11.46
C GLU A 152 -33.25 14.05 -11.56
N ALA A 153 -32.18 13.98 -10.77
CA ALA A 153 -31.41 12.77 -10.50
C ALA A 153 -31.49 12.47 -8.99
N GLY A 154 -32.53 11.70 -8.62
CA GLY A 154 -32.73 11.17 -7.27
C GLY A 154 -32.26 9.72 -7.13
N ARG A 155 -32.66 9.06 -6.04
CA ARG A 155 -32.32 7.67 -5.69
C ARG A 155 -32.20 6.73 -6.88
N LYS A 156 -33.30 6.53 -7.62
CA LYS A 156 -33.33 5.56 -8.72
C LYS A 156 -32.35 5.90 -9.84
N THR A 157 -32.21 7.19 -10.15
CA THR A 157 -31.30 7.65 -11.22
C THR A 157 -29.85 7.47 -10.79
N LEU A 158 -29.51 7.87 -9.57
CA LEU A 158 -28.14 7.76 -9.06
C LEU A 158 -27.73 6.31 -8.81
N THR A 159 -28.62 5.45 -8.31
CA THR A 159 -28.34 4.01 -8.19
C THR A 159 -28.13 3.35 -9.55
N ALA A 160 -28.94 3.70 -10.56
CA ALA A 160 -28.75 3.19 -11.91
C ALA A 160 -27.44 3.68 -12.54
N LEU A 161 -27.07 4.94 -12.29
CA LEU A 161 -25.82 5.53 -12.77
C LEU A 161 -24.60 4.90 -12.11
N ASP A 162 -24.66 4.68 -10.80
CA ASP A 162 -23.64 3.96 -10.02
C ASP A 162 -23.41 2.54 -10.58
N ALA A 163 -24.49 1.80 -10.86
CA ALA A 163 -24.41 0.48 -11.47
C ALA A 163 -23.87 0.50 -12.91
N ALA A 164 -24.22 1.52 -13.70
CA ALA A 164 -23.71 1.68 -15.07
C ALA A 164 -22.20 1.95 -15.09
N LEU A 165 -21.72 2.78 -14.16
CA LEU A 165 -20.29 3.06 -13.98
C LEU A 165 -19.53 1.82 -13.49
N ALA A 166 -20.10 1.04 -12.57
CA ALA A 166 -19.51 -0.21 -12.09
C ALA A 166 -19.32 -1.26 -13.20
N ARG A 167 -20.27 -1.36 -14.15
CA ARG A 167 -20.20 -2.31 -15.29
C ARG A 167 -19.11 -1.96 -16.31
N ARG A 168 -18.57 -0.75 -16.28
CA ARG A 168 -17.47 -0.31 -17.16
C ARG A 168 -16.08 -0.53 -16.58
N VAL A 169 -15.95 -0.93 -15.31
CA VAL A 169 -14.67 -1.41 -14.79
C VAL A 169 -14.35 -2.69 -15.56
N PRO A 170 -13.30 -2.71 -16.42
CA PRO A 170 -12.87 -3.96 -17.03
C PRO A 170 -12.65 -4.99 -15.91
N PRO A 171 -12.93 -6.29 -16.12
CA PRO A 171 -12.59 -7.28 -15.11
C PRO A 171 -11.16 -7.05 -14.66
N ALA A 172 -10.95 -7.04 -13.34
CA ALA A 172 -9.65 -6.75 -12.76
C ALA A 172 -8.59 -7.58 -13.52
N PRO A 173 -7.49 -6.96 -13.97
CA PRO A 173 -6.46 -7.67 -14.70
C PRO A 173 -6.06 -8.90 -13.90
N VAL A 174 -6.30 -10.09 -14.47
CA VAL A 174 -5.92 -11.36 -13.85
C VAL A 174 -4.43 -11.31 -13.57
N GLU A 175 -4.05 -11.59 -12.32
CA GLU A 175 -2.64 -11.62 -11.97
C GLU A 175 -1.92 -12.68 -12.80
N PRO A 176 -0.81 -12.35 -13.49
CA PRO A 176 -0.04 -13.39 -14.14
C PRO A 176 0.45 -14.37 -13.08
N THR A 177 0.41 -15.65 -13.42
CA THR A 177 0.92 -16.80 -12.64
C THR A 177 2.01 -17.51 -13.44
N LEU A 178 2.85 -18.34 -12.81
CA LEU A 178 3.85 -19.14 -13.55
C LEU A 178 3.18 -20.00 -14.62
N ALA A 179 2.00 -20.56 -14.35
CA ALA A 179 1.22 -21.33 -15.31
C ALA A 179 0.84 -20.51 -16.55
N THR A 180 0.44 -19.25 -16.36
CA THR A 180 0.13 -18.35 -17.49
C THR A 180 1.38 -17.90 -18.27
N LEU A 181 2.55 -17.87 -17.62
CA LEU A 181 3.81 -17.52 -18.26
C LEU A 181 4.48 -18.70 -18.98
N ALA A 182 4.19 -19.94 -18.58
CA ALA A 182 4.84 -21.13 -19.11
C ALA A 182 4.82 -21.24 -20.66
N PRO A 183 3.73 -20.91 -21.39
CA PRO A 183 3.72 -20.96 -22.85
C PRO A 183 4.73 -20.02 -23.52
N ALA A 184 5.10 -18.93 -22.83
CA ALA A 184 6.07 -17.97 -23.33
C ALA A 184 7.53 -18.45 -23.17
N GLY A 185 7.74 -19.53 -22.41
CA GLY A 185 9.05 -20.15 -22.16
C GLY A 185 10.02 -19.25 -21.38
N ALA A 186 11.26 -19.73 -21.25
CA ALA A 186 12.34 -18.99 -20.59
C ALA A 186 12.94 -17.86 -21.46
N GLY A 187 12.58 -17.78 -22.75
CA GLY A 187 13.11 -16.77 -23.67
C GLY A 187 14.64 -16.76 -23.70
N PRO A 188 15.31 -15.60 -23.52
CA PRO A 188 16.77 -15.51 -23.58
C PRO A 188 17.46 -16.33 -22.46
N PHE A 189 16.74 -16.66 -21.39
CA PHE A 189 17.28 -17.41 -20.26
C PHE A 189 17.35 -18.92 -20.51
N GLN A 190 16.80 -19.43 -21.63
CA GLN A 190 16.70 -20.87 -21.89
C GLN A 190 18.06 -21.57 -21.84
N GLN A 191 19.13 -20.93 -22.32
CA GLN A 191 20.49 -21.50 -22.25
C GLN A 191 20.97 -21.73 -20.81
N HIS A 192 20.61 -20.84 -19.87
CA HIS A 192 21.01 -20.95 -18.47
C HIS A 192 20.19 -22.01 -17.73
N VAL A 193 18.91 -22.17 -18.12
CA VAL A 193 18.07 -23.28 -17.64
C VAL A 193 18.64 -24.61 -18.10
N SER A 194 18.96 -24.75 -19.39
CA SER A 194 19.55 -25.98 -19.95
C SER A 194 20.92 -26.31 -19.34
N ALA A 195 21.71 -25.30 -18.98
CA ALA A 195 22.98 -25.48 -18.26
C ALA A 195 22.81 -25.82 -16.77
N GLY A 196 21.57 -25.84 -16.24
CA GLY A 196 21.28 -26.20 -14.85
C GLY A 196 21.68 -25.14 -13.82
N ILE A 197 21.88 -23.90 -14.25
CA ILE A 197 22.38 -22.77 -13.42
C ILE A 197 21.31 -21.72 -13.15
N LEU A 198 20.12 -21.88 -13.76
CA LEU A 198 18.95 -21.07 -13.49
C LEU A 198 17.73 -21.99 -13.36
N ASP A 199 16.95 -21.81 -12.29
CA ASP A 199 15.67 -22.51 -12.13
C ASP A 199 14.69 -22.14 -13.25
N ALA A 200 13.94 -23.13 -13.75
CA ALA A 200 13.05 -22.93 -14.89
C ALA A 200 11.89 -21.97 -14.59
N ASP A 201 11.31 -22.01 -13.38
CA ASP A 201 10.22 -21.11 -13.00
C ASP A 201 10.73 -19.69 -12.76
N ALA A 202 11.93 -19.55 -12.16
CA ALA A 202 12.60 -18.27 -12.06
C ALA A 202 12.86 -17.66 -13.45
N ALA A 203 13.29 -18.47 -14.43
CA ALA A 203 13.51 -18.01 -15.79
C ALA A 203 12.22 -17.48 -16.47
N LEU A 204 11.04 -18.05 -16.17
CA LEU A 204 9.76 -17.52 -16.66
C LEU A 204 9.50 -16.10 -16.12
N LEU A 205 9.78 -15.88 -14.83
CA LEU A 205 9.64 -14.57 -14.19
C LEU A 205 10.57 -13.53 -14.81
N PHE A 206 11.85 -13.87 -14.97
CA PHE A 206 12.82 -12.94 -15.56
C PHE A 206 12.59 -12.70 -17.05
N ASN A 207 12.08 -13.68 -17.81
CA ASN A 207 11.63 -13.45 -19.19
C ASN A 207 10.44 -12.47 -19.25
N PHE A 208 9.51 -12.55 -18.29
CA PHE A 208 8.43 -11.57 -18.18
C PHE A 208 8.97 -10.18 -17.85
N MET A 209 9.94 -10.07 -16.94
CA MET A 209 10.59 -8.81 -16.57
C MET A 209 11.36 -8.17 -17.74
N ALA A 210 12.08 -8.99 -18.51
CA ALA A 210 12.91 -8.58 -19.65
C ALA A 210 12.12 -7.93 -20.81
N ARG A 211 10.79 -8.08 -20.86
CA ARG A 211 9.94 -7.49 -21.91
C ARG A 211 9.60 -6.02 -21.69
N ARG A 212 10.19 -5.37 -20.68
CA ARG A 212 9.91 -3.98 -20.29
C ARG A 212 11.17 -3.11 -20.38
N PRO A 213 11.70 -2.86 -21.58
CA PRO A 213 12.95 -2.11 -21.72
C PRO A 213 12.89 -0.76 -20.99
N GLY A 214 13.99 -0.39 -20.33
CA GLY A 214 14.10 0.87 -19.57
C GLY A 214 13.41 0.89 -18.20
N SER A 215 12.99 -0.28 -17.69
CA SER A 215 12.34 -0.44 -16.38
C SER A 215 13.26 -1.09 -15.34
N TRP A 216 12.91 -1.01 -14.06
CA TRP A 216 13.61 -1.69 -12.97
C TRP A 216 13.46 -3.22 -13.05
N MET A 217 12.32 -3.69 -13.56
CA MET A 217 12.14 -5.09 -13.92
C MET A 217 13.17 -5.53 -14.95
N PHE A 218 13.31 -4.77 -16.03
CA PHE A 218 14.28 -5.08 -17.07
C PHE A 218 15.71 -5.04 -16.54
N ASP A 219 16.07 -4.04 -15.74
CA ASP A 219 17.39 -3.96 -15.13
C ASP A 219 17.75 -5.20 -14.30
N SER A 220 16.80 -5.68 -13.50
CA SER A 220 16.99 -6.91 -12.71
C SER A 220 17.16 -8.14 -13.61
N ALA A 221 16.37 -8.26 -14.66
CA ALA A 221 16.48 -9.36 -15.62
C ALA A 221 17.78 -9.31 -16.43
N ASP A 222 18.21 -8.11 -16.83
CA ASP A 222 19.45 -7.87 -17.56
C ASP A 222 20.68 -8.19 -16.69
N LEU A 223 20.68 -7.78 -15.42
CA LEU A 223 21.72 -8.18 -14.46
C LEU A 223 21.84 -9.70 -14.38
N LEU A 224 20.72 -10.40 -14.18
CA LEU A 224 20.74 -11.86 -14.09
C LEU A 224 21.31 -12.49 -15.37
N PHE A 225 20.84 -12.04 -16.53
CA PHE A 225 21.26 -12.57 -17.82
C PHE A 225 22.77 -12.37 -18.04
N ARG A 226 23.26 -11.14 -17.86
CA ARG A 226 24.67 -10.80 -18.06
C ARG A 226 25.57 -11.56 -17.11
N ASP A 227 25.22 -11.64 -15.82
CA ASP A 227 26.12 -12.22 -14.82
C ASP A 227 26.09 -13.75 -14.80
N LEU A 228 24.98 -14.39 -15.19
CA LEU A 228 25.00 -15.82 -15.52
C LEU A 228 25.84 -16.11 -16.78
N GLY A 229 25.78 -15.23 -17.78
CA GLY A 229 26.47 -15.38 -19.06
C GLY A 229 27.99 -15.19 -18.97
N ASN A 230 28.45 -14.19 -18.21
CA ASN A 230 29.87 -13.91 -18.00
C ASN A 230 30.49 -14.76 -16.87
N GLY A 231 29.68 -15.55 -16.15
CA GLY A 231 30.12 -16.39 -15.04
C GLY A 231 30.29 -15.66 -13.71
N GLY A 232 29.94 -14.37 -13.62
CA GLY A 232 29.94 -13.56 -12.41
C GLY A 232 28.94 -14.05 -11.36
N LEU A 233 27.81 -14.63 -11.79
CA LEU A 233 26.86 -15.34 -10.93
C LEU A 233 26.96 -16.84 -11.24
N ALA A 234 27.30 -17.65 -10.24
CA ALA A 234 27.43 -19.10 -10.44
C ALA A 234 26.10 -19.74 -10.82
N GLY A 235 25.01 -19.26 -10.22
CA GLY A 235 23.65 -19.65 -10.57
C GLY A 235 22.58 -19.03 -9.66
N MET A 236 21.32 -19.20 -10.06
CA MET A 236 20.12 -18.91 -9.28
C MET A 236 19.19 -20.12 -9.35
N VAL A 237 19.24 -20.99 -8.34
CA VAL A 237 18.57 -22.30 -8.38
C VAL A 237 17.75 -22.54 -7.12
N LYS A 238 16.74 -23.41 -7.21
CA LYS A 238 16.04 -23.91 -6.01
C LYS A 238 17.03 -24.58 -5.06
N TRP A 239 16.75 -24.48 -3.77
CA TRP A 239 17.57 -25.06 -2.71
C TRP A 239 17.78 -26.57 -2.93
N ALA A 240 16.75 -27.28 -3.40
CA ALA A 240 16.87 -28.70 -3.74
C ALA A 240 17.93 -28.99 -4.82
N ASP A 241 18.17 -28.03 -5.73
CA ASP A 241 19.09 -28.15 -6.87
C ASP A 241 20.47 -27.52 -6.63
N ARG A 242 20.74 -27.00 -5.43
CA ARG A 242 21.99 -26.29 -5.09
C ARG A 242 23.27 -27.08 -5.40
N ALA A 243 23.22 -28.42 -5.36
CA ALA A 243 24.35 -29.27 -5.70
C ALA A 243 24.84 -29.07 -7.14
N ARG A 244 23.98 -28.59 -8.06
CA ARG A 244 24.34 -28.25 -9.45
C ARG A 244 25.34 -27.10 -9.53
N LEU A 245 25.43 -26.26 -8.49
CA LEU A 245 26.37 -25.14 -8.44
C LEU A 245 27.77 -25.56 -7.99
N THR A 246 27.94 -26.76 -7.42
CA THR A 246 29.23 -27.27 -6.92
C THR A 246 30.39 -27.11 -7.90
N PRO A 247 30.25 -27.38 -9.22
CA PRO A 247 31.36 -27.21 -10.17
C PRO A 247 31.74 -25.73 -10.42
N ARG A 248 30.88 -24.80 -10.03
CA ARG A 248 31.02 -23.36 -10.29
C ARG A 248 31.39 -22.55 -9.06
N VAL A 249 31.09 -23.09 -7.87
CA VAL A 249 31.51 -22.50 -6.61
C VAL A 249 32.78 -23.23 -6.15
N GLY A 250 33.85 -22.49 -5.85
CA GLY A 250 35.10 -23.10 -5.39
C GLY A 250 34.91 -23.96 -4.13
N THR A 251 35.84 -24.88 -3.86
CA THR A 251 35.78 -25.81 -2.71
C THR A 251 35.61 -25.10 -1.36
N ALA A 252 36.27 -23.97 -1.16
CA ALA A 252 36.14 -23.16 0.05
C ALA A 252 34.74 -22.58 0.26
N THR A 253 33.93 -22.48 -0.81
CA THR A 253 32.59 -21.88 -0.79
C THR A 253 31.47 -22.91 -0.95
N ALA A 254 31.81 -24.18 -1.20
CA ALA A 254 30.85 -25.28 -1.27
C ALA A 254 30.08 -25.47 0.05
N THR A 255 30.63 -25.04 1.19
CA THR A 255 29.93 -25.05 2.49
C THR A 255 28.72 -24.14 2.52
N LEU A 256 28.74 -23.00 1.80
CA LEU A 256 27.59 -22.08 1.70
C LEU A 256 26.41 -22.70 0.94
N LEU A 257 26.66 -23.72 0.11
CA LEU A 257 25.58 -24.51 -0.50
C LEU A 257 24.85 -25.38 0.54
N ASN A 258 25.33 -25.51 1.76
CA ASN A 258 24.64 -26.27 2.82
C ASN A 258 23.87 -25.39 3.79
N SER A 259 23.73 -24.09 3.50
CA SER A 259 22.84 -23.19 4.25
C SER A 259 21.42 -23.76 4.33
N PRO A 260 20.67 -23.53 5.42
CA PRO A 260 19.30 -24.01 5.57
C PRO A 260 18.37 -23.57 4.43
N ASP A 261 17.32 -24.35 4.17
CA ASP A 261 16.28 -23.95 3.22
C ASP A 261 15.51 -22.72 3.75
N MET A 262 15.41 -21.70 2.91
CA MET A 262 14.75 -20.43 3.20
C MET A 262 13.21 -20.52 3.10
N GLY A 263 12.67 -21.68 2.70
CA GLY A 263 11.23 -21.91 2.62
C GLY A 263 10.57 -21.02 1.58
N THR A 264 9.87 -19.97 2.00
CA THR A 264 9.21 -19.01 1.11
C THR A 264 10.11 -17.84 0.70
N GLY A 265 11.36 -17.78 1.16
CA GLY A 265 12.33 -16.75 0.77
C GLY A 265 13.29 -17.20 -0.33
N ALA A 266 14.28 -16.37 -0.60
CA ALA A 266 15.50 -16.71 -1.33
C ALA A 266 16.68 -16.07 -0.60
N GLY A 267 17.92 -16.50 -0.89
CA GLY A 267 19.11 -15.95 -0.25
C GLY A 267 20.28 -15.83 -1.22
N ALA A 268 20.78 -14.61 -1.41
CA ALA A 268 22.04 -14.36 -2.08
C ALA A 268 23.22 -14.73 -1.17
N GLN A 269 24.22 -15.38 -1.76
CA GLN A 269 25.45 -15.78 -1.09
C GLN A 269 26.64 -15.23 -1.88
N GLN A 270 27.57 -14.58 -1.20
CA GLN A 270 28.79 -14.07 -1.81
C GLN A 270 29.93 -15.08 -1.72
N ILE A 271 30.74 -15.13 -2.78
CA ILE A 271 31.97 -15.89 -2.88
C ILE A 271 33.12 -14.89 -2.72
N LEU A 272 33.57 -14.68 -1.49
CA LEU A 272 34.66 -13.74 -1.21
C LEU A 272 36.03 -14.44 -1.34
N GLY A 273 36.98 -13.76 -1.98
CA GLY A 273 38.42 -14.08 -1.83
C GLY A 273 38.97 -15.25 -2.65
N ASN A 274 38.21 -15.86 -3.55
CA ASN A 274 38.71 -16.94 -4.41
C ASN A 274 38.76 -16.44 -5.86
N GLY A 275 39.94 -16.45 -6.48
CA GLY A 275 40.17 -16.02 -7.87
C GLY A 275 39.45 -16.81 -8.96
N GLY A 276 38.29 -17.39 -8.66
CA GLY A 276 37.34 -17.91 -9.64
C GLY A 276 36.46 -16.79 -10.22
N PRO A 277 35.78 -17.05 -11.35
CA PRO A 277 35.01 -16.03 -12.07
C PRO A 277 33.70 -15.63 -11.36
N ALA A 278 33.13 -16.52 -10.53
CA ALA A 278 31.86 -16.28 -9.85
C ALA A 278 32.03 -15.54 -8.53
N LYS A 279 31.26 -14.46 -8.38
CA LYS A 279 31.18 -13.60 -7.19
C LYS A 279 30.12 -14.02 -6.19
N GLY A 280 29.20 -14.90 -6.59
CA GLY A 280 28.07 -15.29 -5.76
C GLY A 280 27.11 -16.25 -6.44
N PHE A 281 26.05 -16.62 -5.71
CA PHE A 281 24.89 -17.36 -6.21
C PHE A 281 23.63 -16.97 -5.42
N VAL A 282 22.45 -17.34 -5.93
CA VAL A 282 21.18 -17.18 -5.22
C VAL A 282 20.52 -18.54 -5.03
N LEU A 283 20.12 -18.86 -3.79
CA LEU A 283 19.32 -20.05 -3.51
C LEU A 283 17.86 -19.67 -3.30
N ILE A 284 16.98 -20.23 -4.11
CA ILE A 284 15.53 -20.05 -4.02
C ILE A 284 14.97 -21.07 -3.03
N GLY A 285 14.24 -20.61 -2.02
CA GLY A 285 13.60 -21.50 -1.05
C GLY A 285 12.60 -22.45 -1.70
N SER A 286 12.43 -23.64 -1.13
CA SER A 286 11.63 -24.72 -1.73
C SER A 286 10.16 -24.35 -1.99
N ARG A 287 9.61 -23.39 -1.23
CA ARG A 287 8.20 -22.99 -1.28
C ARG A 287 7.94 -21.69 -2.04
N LEU A 288 8.98 -20.90 -2.38
CA LEU A 288 8.78 -19.59 -3.01
C LEU A 288 8.07 -19.69 -4.37
N LEU A 289 8.42 -20.71 -5.17
CA LEU A 289 7.88 -20.94 -6.51
C LEU A 289 7.09 -22.26 -6.62
N ALA A 290 6.63 -22.81 -5.49
CA ALA A 290 5.99 -24.13 -5.46
C ALA A 290 4.59 -24.13 -6.07
N ASP A 291 3.80 -23.08 -5.83
CA ASP A 291 2.47 -22.93 -6.42
C ASP A 291 2.54 -22.12 -7.72
N ARG A 292 2.42 -22.83 -8.85
CA ARG A 292 2.48 -22.20 -10.18
C ARG A 292 1.24 -21.36 -10.52
N ASN A 293 0.18 -21.44 -9.72
CA ASN A 293 -1.03 -20.63 -9.86
C ASN A 293 -1.06 -19.44 -8.90
N ALA A 294 -0.05 -19.29 -8.05
CA ALA A 294 0.03 -18.16 -7.13
C ALA A 294 0.32 -16.83 -7.85
N PRO A 295 -0.16 -15.71 -7.27
CA PRO A 295 0.31 -14.34 -7.54
C PRO A 295 1.84 -14.22 -7.69
N LEU A 296 2.30 -13.62 -8.79
CA LEU A 296 3.76 -13.48 -9.04
C LEU A 296 4.39 -12.26 -8.38
N ARG A 297 3.59 -11.32 -7.85
CA ARG A 297 4.12 -10.09 -7.25
C ARG A 297 5.19 -10.35 -6.19
N PHE A 298 4.91 -11.27 -5.26
CA PHE A 298 5.82 -11.56 -4.14
C PHE A 298 7.11 -12.24 -4.59
N PRO A 299 7.09 -13.31 -5.41
CA PRO A 299 8.32 -13.88 -5.97
C PRO A 299 9.18 -12.90 -6.77
N MET A 300 8.58 -12.00 -7.55
CA MET A 300 9.35 -10.99 -8.27
C MET A 300 10.08 -10.03 -7.32
N LEU A 301 9.40 -9.60 -6.26
CA LEU A 301 9.99 -8.75 -5.21
C LEU A 301 11.17 -9.48 -4.54
N VAL A 302 10.97 -10.72 -4.08
CA VAL A 302 12.02 -11.49 -3.40
C VAL A 302 13.23 -11.72 -4.32
N LEU A 303 13.02 -12.16 -5.57
CA LEU A 303 14.15 -12.47 -6.44
C LEU A 303 14.92 -11.22 -6.89
N SER A 304 14.25 -10.09 -7.12
CA SER A 304 14.92 -8.82 -7.42
C SER A 304 15.68 -8.26 -6.22
N HIS A 305 15.14 -8.42 -5.00
CA HIS A 305 15.80 -8.08 -3.75
C HIS A 305 17.11 -8.88 -3.58
N GLU A 306 17.06 -10.21 -3.66
CA GLU A 306 18.27 -11.05 -3.54
C GLU A 306 19.29 -10.79 -4.64
N LEU A 307 18.84 -10.57 -5.87
CA LEU A 307 19.75 -10.26 -6.95
C LEU A 307 20.47 -8.92 -6.72
N ASN A 308 19.80 -7.95 -6.10
CA ASN A 308 20.45 -6.70 -5.72
C ASN A 308 21.43 -6.89 -4.55
N HIS A 309 21.14 -7.77 -3.57
CA HIS A 309 22.15 -8.16 -2.56
C HIS A 309 23.45 -8.61 -3.24
N TYR A 310 23.34 -9.52 -4.21
CA TYR A 310 24.48 -9.98 -5.01
C TYR A 310 25.24 -8.81 -5.66
N ARG A 311 24.53 -7.85 -6.27
CA ARG A 311 25.13 -6.67 -6.92
C ARG A 311 25.92 -5.80 -5.93
N VAL A 312 25.32 -5.44 -4.80
CA VAL A 312 25.84 -4.33 -3.98
C VAL A 312 26.77 -4.76 -2.87
N THR A 313 26.74 -6.03 -2.42
CA THR A 313 27.52 -6.38 -1.22
C THR A 313 29.03 -6.34 -1.45
N GLU A 314 29.53 -6.62 -2.67
CA GLU A 314 30.97 -6.46 -2.98
C GLU A 314 31.37 -4.97 -2.96
N GLN A 315 30.48 -4.09 -3.42
CA GLN A 315 30.70 -2.64 -3.39
C GLN A 315 30.73 -2.12 -1.96
N ALA A 316 29.77 -2.57 -1.14
CA ALA A 316 29.67 -2.22 0.25
C ALA A 316 30.93 -2.65 1.02
N GLU A 317 31.53 -3.79 0.70
CA GLU A 317 32.82 -4.23 1.27
C GLU A 317 34.00 -3.38 0.84
N ARG A 318 34.05 -2.92 -0.42
CA ARG A 318 35.10 -2.00 -0.87
C ARG A 318 34.97 -0.62 -0.22
N ILE A 319 33.75 -0.20 0.09
CA ILE A 319 33.44 1.07 0.71
C ILE A 319 33.69 1.04 2.23
N GLU A 320 33.20 0.00 2.90
CA GLU A 320 33.35 -0.21 4.34
C GLU A 320 34.71 -0.84 4.64
N LYS A 321 35.71 0.04 4.88
CA LYS A 321 37.08 -0.38 5.19
C LYS A 321 37.37 -0.47 6.69
N GLU A 322 36.45 -0.06 7.56
CA GLU A 322 36.66 -0.11 9.01
C GLU A 322 36.68 -1.56 9.50
N ARG A 323 37.72 -1.94 10.26
CA ARG A 323 37.76 -3.27 10.88
C ARG A 323 36.83 -3.34 12.08
N ALA A 324 36.50 -4.56 12.52
CA ALA A 324 35.71 -4.75 13.74
C ALA A 324 36.38 -4.10 14.97
N GLY A 325 35.66 -3.18 15.61
CA GLY A 325 36.10 -2.38 16.74
C GLY A 325 36.72 -1.03 16.35
N GLU A 326 36.99 -0.81 15.06
CA GLU A 326 37.42 0.48 14.54
C GLU A 326 36.18 1.33 14.22
N VAL A 327 36.15 2.53 14.79
CA VAL A 327 35.11 3.55 14.58
C VAL A 327 35.86 4.85 14.28
N SER A 328 36.61 4.82 13.18
CA SER A 328 37.57 5.85 12.78
C SER A 328 36.87 7.05 12.13
N ASN A 329 35.83 6.78 11.34
CA ASN A 329 34.98 7.78 10.73
C ASN A 329 33.85 8.17 11.69
N ARG A 330 34.17 9.06 12.63
CA ARG A 330 33.24 9.53 13.67
C ARG A 330 31.96 10.18 13.14
N ALA A 331 31.96 10.67 11.90
CA ALA A 331 30.78 11.29 11.28
C ALA A 331 29.68 10.27 10.93
N GLU A 332 30.00 8.97 10.98
CA GLU A 332 29.09 7.87 10.62
C GLU A 332 28.25 7.38 11.80
N TYR A 333 28.44 7.99 12.98
CA TYR A 333 27.84 7.55 14.24
C TYR A 333 27.37 8.75 15.06
N VAL A 334 26.11 8.74 15.50
CA VAL A 334 25.53 9.70 16.45
C VAL A 334 26.23 9.58 17.80
N ASP A 335 26.54 8.34 18.21
CA ASP A 335 27.31 8.05 19.42
C ASP A 335 28.45 7.07 19.12
N VAL A 336 29.66 7.62 19.02
CA VAL A 336 30.90 6.87 18.77
C VAL A 336 31.27 5.96 19.93
N ASN A 337 30.99 6.34 21.18
CA ASN A 337 31.33 5.52 22.34
C ASN A 337 30.40 4.31 22.42
N LEU A 338 29.12 4.52 22.14
CA LEU A 338 28.15 3.44 21.96
C LEU A 338 28.60 2.48 20.85
N ALA A 339 28.94 2.99 19.66
CA ALA A 339 29.40 2.17 18.54
C ALA A 339 30.65 1.33 18.88
N LYS A 340 31.60 1.90 19.64
CA LYS A 340 32.80 1.18 20.10
C LYS A 340 32.50 0.02 21.06
N ARG A 341 31.46 0.13 21.89
CA ARG A 341 31.04 -0.97 22.77
C ARG A 341 30.53 -2.16 21.95
N PHE A 342 29.88 -1.89 20.83
CA PHE A 342 29.38 -2.89 19.89
C PHE A 342 30.37 -3.07 18.73
N ARG A 343 31.44 -3.84 18.95
CA ARG A 343 32.60 -3.91 18.04
C ARG A 343 32.29 -4.15 16.55
N THR A 344 31.18 -4.83 16.22
CA THR A 344 30.79 -5.09 14.82
C THR A 344 29.89 -4.02 14.20
N THR A 345 29.75 -2.82 14.80
CA THR A 345 28.85 -1.77 14.28
C THR A 345 29.14 -1.37 12.82
N PRO A 346 30.40 -1.29 12.34
CA PRO A 346 30.65 -1.06 10.91
C PRO A 346 30.03 -2.13 10.01
N PHE A 347 30.05 -3.40 10.43
CA PHE A 347 29.36 -4.49 9.71
C PHE A 347 27.84 -4.27 9.71
N VAL A 348 27.24 -3.87 10.84
CA VAL A 348 25.81 -3.57 10.94
C VAL A 348 25.41 -2.43 9.99
N ARG A 349 26.21 -1.35 9.95
CA ARG A 349 26.03 -0.24 9.01
C ARG A 349 26.05 -0.71 7.55
N LYS A 350 27.04 -1.54 7.20
CA LYS A 350 27.15 -2.14 5.86
C LYS A 350 25.90 -2.93 5.51
N GLN A 351 25.48 -3.85 6.38
CA GLN A 351 24.29 -4.68 6.15
C GLN A 351 23.03 -3.84 6.03
N PHE A 352 22.86 -2.84 6.90
CA PHE A 352 21.74 -1.91 6.81
C PHE A 352 21.66 -1.23 5.45
N ALA A 353 22.77 -0.69 4.94
CA ALA A 353 22.78 -0.02 3.64
C ALA A 353 22.50 -0.99 2.47
N VAL A 354 23.04 -2.20 2.53
CA VAL A 354 22.80 -3.26 1.55
C VAL A 354 21.32 -3.67 1.52
N GLU A 355 20.70 -3.88 2.68
CA GLU A 355 19.28 -4.21 2.84
C GLU A 355 18.37 -3.09 2.30
N VAL A 356 18.64 -1.83 2.66
CA VAL A 356 17.87 -0.69 2.17
C VAL A 356 17.98 -0.57 0.64
N ALA A 357 19.17 -0.74 0.07
CA ALA A 357 19.35 -0.73 -1.38
C ALA A 357 18.54 -1.84 -2.07
N ALA A 358 18.58 -3.07 -1.54
CA ALA A 358 17.85 -4.20 -2.08
C ALA A 358 16.33 -4.02 -1.97
N ARG A 359 15.82 -3.51 -0.85
CA ARG A 359 14.40 -3.17 -0.67
C ARG A 359 13.95 -2.07 -1.62
N HIS A 360 14.79 -1.06 -1.87
CA HIS A 360 14.48 0.03 -2.79
C HIS A 360 14.28 -0.48 -4.24
N VAL A 361 15.18 -1.34 -4.73
CA VAL A 361 15.05 -1.99 -6.03
C VAL A 361 13.77 -2.83 -6.10
N ALA A 362 13.54 -3.67 -5.09
CA ALA A 362 12.40 -4.57 -5.03
C ALA A 362 11.06 -3.80 -4.97
N TRP A 363 11.03 -2.66 -4.27
CA TRP A 363 9.90 -1.75 -4.25
C TRP A 363 9.60 -1.20 -5.65
N HIS A 364 10.61 -0.69 -6.37
CA HIS A 364 10.41 -0.20 -7.73
C HIS A 364 9.90 -1.30 -8.68
N VAL A 365 10.45 -2.52 -8.60
CA VAL A 365 9.96 -3.69 -9.36
C VAL A 365 8.49 -3.97 -9.04
N ALA A 366 8.10 -3.94 -7.76
CA ALA A 366 6.71 -4.15 -7.35
C ALA A 366 5.78 -3.03 -7.86
N GLN A 367 6.24 -1.78 -7.86
CA GLN A 367 5.48 -0.65 -8.36
C GLN A 367 5.24 -0.73 -9.87
N GLU A 368 6.24 -1.16 -10.64
CA GLU A 368 6.10 -1.42 -12.07
C GLU A 368 5.17 -2.60 -12.36
N TYR A 369 5.18 -3.62 -11.49
CA TYR A 369 4.28 -4.76 -11.59
C TYR A 369 2.83 -4.32 -11.45
N ASP A 370 2.55 -3.56 -10.39
CA ASP A 370 1.22 -3.04 -10.09
C ASP A 370 0.74 -2.08 -11.20
N ALA A 371 1.64 -1.24 -11.74
CA ALA A 371 1.36 -0.35 -12.86
C ALA A 371 0.98 -1.14 -14.13
N ALA A 372 1.80 -2.14 -14.51
CA ALA A 372 1.55 -2.96 -15.69
C ALA A 372 0.20 -3.70 -15.61
N ARG A 373 -0.25 -4.06 -14.40
CA ARG A 373 -1.58 -4.63 -14.20
C ARG A 373 -2.67 -3.60 -14.40
N SER A 374 -2.58 -2.46 -13.73
CA SER A 374 -3.65 -1.45 -13.72
C SER A 374 -3.99 -0.82 -15.08
N ARG A 375 -3.27 -1.13 -16.16
CA ARG A 375 -3.30 -0.42 -17.46
C ARG A 375 -3.07 1.09 -17.33
N THR A 376 -2.60 1.55 -16.17
CA THR A 376 -2.10 2.90 -16.00
C THR A 376 -0.87 3.02 -16.88
N PRO A 377 -0.73 4.07 -17.71
CA PRO A 377 0.47 4.29 -18.49
C PRO A 377 1.70 4.12 -17.60
N THR A 378 2.64 3.28 -18.04
CA THR A 378 3.98 3.10 -17.46
C THR A 378 4.84 4.34 -17.72
N ALA A 379 4.31 5.55 -17.50
CA ALA A 379 5.18 6.63 -17.10
C ALA A 379 5.89 6.13 -15.84
N ALA A 380 7.22 6.15 -15.83
CA ALA A 380 8.02 5.76 -14.68
C ALA A 380 7.36 6.36 -13.44
N ARG A 381 6.84 5.52 -12.53
CA ARG A 381 6.29 6.04 -11.29
C ARG A 381 7.39 6.92 -10.69
N PRO A 382 7.07 8.16 -10.32
CA PRO A 382 8.08 9.07 -9.79
C PRO A 382 8.77 8.39 -8.60
N MET A 383 10.01 8.79 -8.34
CA MET A 383 10.67 8.48 -7.07
C MET A 383 9.70 8.71 -5.91
N PRO A 384 9.83 7.97 -4.79
CA PRO A 384 8.99 8.18 -3.62
C PRO A 384 8.86 9.67 -3.27
N ALA A 385 7.71 10.05 -2.71
CA ALA A 385 7.54 11.41 -2.22
C ALA A 385 8.68 11.77 -1.26
N ARG A 386 9.14 13.02 -1.33
CA ARG A 386 10.28 13.47 -0.51
C ARG A 386 10.02 13.19 0.98
N GLY A 387 10.94 12.50 1.63
CA GLY A 387 10.89 12.03 3.02
C GLY A 387 10.36 10.61 3.20
N ALA A 388 9.76 10.00 2.16
CA ALA A 388 9.12 8.69 2.28
C ALA A 388 10.14 7.56 2.41
N LEU A 389 11.29 7.65 1.71
CA LEU A 389 12.37 6.68 1.83
C LEU A 389 12.99 6.76 3.22
N PHE A 390 13.24 7.98 3.71
CA PHE A 390 13.78 8.18 5.06
C PHE A 390 12.85 7.57 6.12
N HIS A 391 11.55 7.83 6.05
CA HIS A 391 10.59 7.24 6.99
C HIS A 391 10.58 5.72 6.90
N ALA A 392 10.55 5.15 5.71
CA ALA A 392 10.57 3.70 5.55
C ALA A 392 11.86 3.07 6.08
N ALA A 393 13.02 3.71 5.87
CA ALA A 393 14.29 3.28 6.46
C ALA A 393 14.28 3.32 7.99
N VAL A 394 13.64 4.34 8.59
CA VAL A 394 13.43 4.42 10.05
C VAL A 394 12.54 3.27 10.54
N ASN A 395 11.44 2.99 9.85
CA ASN A 395 10.53 1.89 10.19
C ASN A 395 11.22 0.53 10.05
N PHE A 396 12.01 0.35 9.00
CA PHE A 396 12.82 -0.86 8.81
C PHE A 396 13.84 -1.05 9.94
N ALA A 397 14.67 -0.03 10.21
CA ALA A 397 15.69 -0.08 11.26
C ALA A 397 15.08 -0.43 12.63
N LYS A 398 13.87 0.07 12.91
CA LYS A 398 13.19 -0.16 14.19
C LYS A 398 12.42 -1.48 14.24
N GLY A 399 11.78 -1.85 13.15
CA GLY A 399 10.84 -2.98 13.06
C GLY A 399 11.52 -4.32 12.83
N ASP A 400 12.66 -4.32 12.15
CA ASP A 400 13.37 -5.55 11.77
C ASP A 400 14.90 -5.44 11.98
N PRO A 401 15.35 -5.29 13.23
CA PRO A 401 16.79 -5.29 13.55
C PRO A 401 17.50 -6.60 13.20
N GLY A 402 16.75 -7.69 13.02
CA GLY A 402 17.31 -8.99 12.65
C GLY A 402 17.80 -9.02 11.20
N ALA A 403 17.07 -8.41 10.27
CA ALA A 403 17.38 -8.43 8.84
C ALA A 403 18.76 -7.84 8.50
N TYR A 404 19.19 -6.79 9.20
CA TYR A 404 20.52 -6.20 8.99
C TYR A 404 21.54 -6.57 10.09
N HIS A 405 21.27 -7.65 10.84
CA HIS A 405 22.14 -8.18 11.87
C HIS A 405 22.53 -7.17 12.97
N ASP A 406 21.57 -6.40 13.49
CA ASP A 406 21.84 -5.45 14.58
C ASP A 406 22.53 -6.17 15.74
N ASN A 407 23.66 -5.60 16.17
CA ASN A 407 24.48 -6.15 17.25
C ASN A 407 24.10 -5.57 18.62
N GLY A 408 23.01 -4.80 18.69
CA GLY A 408 22.54 -4.07 19.86
C GLY A 408 22.76 -2.56 19.77
N TYR A 409 23.55 -2.07 18.82
CA TYR A 409 23.80 -0.63 18.62
C TYR A 409 22.51 0.14 18.33
N MET A 410 21.76 -0.29 17.30
CA MET A 410 20.53 0.41 16.90
C MET A 410 19.44 0.21 17.94
N LYS A 411 19.35 -1.00 18.53
CA LYS A 411 18.43 -1.28 19.64
C LYS A 411 18.67 -0.37 20.85
N GLU A 412 19.92 -0.15 21.25
CA GLU A 412 20.22 0.75 22.37
C GLU A 412 19.94 2.21 21.99
N LEU A 413 20.30 2.62 20.77
CA LEU A 413 20.02 3.98 20.30
C LEU A 413 18.50 4.27 20.22
N ALA A 414 17.68 3.26 19.93
CA ALA A 414 16.22 3.38 19.92
C ALA A 414 15.59 3.68 21.30
N THR A 415 16.35 3.55 22.39
CA THR A 415 15.91 3.93 23.76
C THR A 415 16.10 5.42 24.05
N ARG A 416 16.78 6.15 23.16
CA ARG A 416 17.06 7.59 23.27
C ARG A 416 15.97 8.43 22.61
N PRO A 417 16.02 9.78 22.65
CA PRO A 417 15.08 10.60 21.89
C PRO A 417 15.03 10.19 20.42
N ALA A 418 13.83 10.10 19.84
CA ALA A 418 13.63 9.57 18.49
C ALA A 418 14.51 10.24 17.43
N ALA A 419 14.77 11.55 17.57
CA ALA A 419 15.65 12.28 16.67
C ALA A 419 17.08 11.74 16.64
N GLU A 420 17.63 11.17 17.73
CA GLU A 420 18.96 10.56 17.73
C GLU A 420 18.99 9.26 16.92
N PHE A 421 18.03 8.36 17.15
CA PHE A 421 17.89 7.13 16.38
C PHE A 421 17.68 7.42 14.89
N ASN A 422 16.75 8.33 14.58
CA ASN A 422 16.44 8.69 13.21
C ASN A 422 17.61 9.40 12.52
N ARG A 423 18.38 10.21 13.25
CA ARG A 423 19.62 10.81 12.74
C ARG A 423 20.64 9.74 12.36
N GLN A 424 20.77 8.68 13.14
CA GLN A 424 21.66 7.57 12.80
C GLN A 424 21.24 6.86 11.51
N VAL A 425 19.94 6.63 11.34
CA VAL A 425 19.37 6.09 10.09
C VAL A 425 19.71 7.00 8.91
N ALA A 426 19.51 8.31 9.04
CA ALA A 426 19.85 9.28 7.98
C ALA A 426 21.35 9.30 7.63
N ILE A 427 22.23 9.17 8.63
CA ILE A 427 23.67 9.06 8.41
C ILE A 427 23.99 7.80 7.61
N TRP A 428 23.45 6.64 8.00
CA TRP A 428 23.70 5.37 7.30
C TRP A 428 23.08 5.31 5.90
N LEU A 429 22.00 6.04 5.64
CA LEU A 429 21.46 6.21 4.28
C LEU A 429 22.47 6.83 3.30
N ARG A 430 23.44 7.62 3.77
CA ARG A 430 24.51 8.15 2.88
C ARG A 430 25.36 7.03 2.28
N LEU A 431 25.48 5.89 2.95
CA LEU A 431 26.17 4.73 2.40
C LEU A 431 25.38 4.12 1.24
N VAL A 432 24.04 4.12 1.30
CA VAL A 432 23.17 3.65 0.21
C VAL A 432 23.40 4.46 -1.06
N ALA A 433 23.58 5.78 -0.95
CA ALA A 433 23.88 6.65 -2.10
C ALA A 433 25.24 6.37 -2.77
N ARG A 434 26.06 5.46 -2.21
CA ARG A 434 27.36 5.06 -2.76
C ARG A 434 27.30 3.66 -3.41
N LEU A 435 26.13 3.02 -3.39
CA LEU A 435 25.91 1.70 -3.97
C LEU A 435 25.21 1.86 -5.33
N ASP A 436 25.62 1.05 -6.31
CA ASP A 436 24.93 0.98 -7.59
C ASP A 436 23.65 0.16 -7.43
N THR A 437 22.49 0.82 -7.49
CA THR A 437 21.19 0.15 -7.42
C THR A 437 20.65 -0.24 -8.80
N LEU A 438 21.34 0.11 -9.87
CA LEU A 438 21.02 -0.21 -11.26
C LEU A 438 22.28 -0.58 -12.04
N THR A 439 22.12 -1.33 -13.14
CA THR A 439 23.21 -1.73 -14.04
C THR A 439 23.88 -0.53 -14.71
N PHE A 440 23.10 0.49 -15.06
CA PHE A 440 23.61 1.68 -15.74
C PHE A 440 24.08 2.70 -14.70
N PRO A 441 25.37 3.08 -14.68
CA PRO A 441 25.90 4.00 -13.68
C PRO A 441 25.15 5.33 -13.60
N SER A 442 24.78 5.91 -14.75
CA SER A 442 24.02 7.16 -14.81
C SER A 442 22.63 7.06 -14.18
N ALA A 443 22.00 5.88 -14.20
CA ALA A 443 20.72 5.66 -13.54
C ALA A 443 20.92 5.47 -12.02
N SER A 444 21.99 4.81 -11.60
CA SER A 444 22.40 4.74 -10.19
C SER A 444 22.72 6.13 -9.61
N ASP A 445 23.33 7.03 -10.39
CA ASP A 445 23.60 8.42 -9.97
C ASP A 445 22.31 9.19 -9.65
N VAL A 446 21.23 8.95 -10.40
CA VAL A 446 19.91 9.55 -10.13
C VAL A 446 19.36 9.05 -8.79
N VAL A 447 19.50 7.76 -8.50
CA VAL A 447 19.08 7.17 -7.22
C VAL A 447 19.94 7.69 -6.07
N ALA A 448 21.25 7.78 -6.26
CA ALA A 448 22.17 8.36 -5.28
C ALA A 448 21.80 9.81 -4.94
N ALA A 449 21.53 10.64 -5.96
CA ALA A 449 21.09 12.02 -5.78
C ALA A 449 19.75 12.09 -5.03
N PHE A 450 18.81 11.20 -5.33
CA PHE A 450 17.55 11.08 -4.60
C PHE A 450 17.78 10.73 -3.11
N VAL A 451 18.58 9.71 -2.81
CA VAL A 451 18.91 9.30 -1.43
C VAL A 451 19.57 10.45 -0.66
N LEU A 452 20.48 11.20 -1.28
CA LEU A 452 21.10 12.37 -0.65
C LEU A 452 20.08 13.49 -0.39
N ALA A 453 19.12 13.70 -1.30
CA ALA A 453 18.04 14.66 -1.10
C ALA A 453 17.08 14.25 0.04
N GLU A 454 16.88 12.95 0.25
CA GLU A 454 16.14 12.39 1.39
C GLU A 454 16.87 12.65 2.72
N VAL A 455 18.19 12.44 2.76
CA VAL A 455 19.01 12.75 3.94
C VAL A 455 18.97 14.24 4.25
N ALA A 456 19.14 15.10 3.25
CA ALA A 456 19.06 16.56 3.44
C ALA A 456 17.66 17.01 3.90
N HIS A 457 16.60 16.33 3.44
CA HIS A 457 15.25 16.58 3.92
C HIS A 457 15.08 16.18 5.39
N ALA A 458 15.59 14.99 5.77
CA ALA A 458 15.57 14.52 7.15
C ALA A 458 16.28 15.51 8.09
N GLU A 459 17.42 16.08 7.67
CA GLU A 459 18.12 17.13 8.43
C GLU A 459 17.25 18.38 8.61
N ALA A 460 16.60 18.86 7.55
CA ALA A 460 15.76 20.05 7.57
C ALA A 460 14.54 19.92 8.50
N ILE A 461 14.02 18.71 8.69
CA ILE A 461 12.86 18.43 9.56
C ILE A 461 13.26 17.95 10.97
N GLY A 462 14.54 18.07 11.35
CA GLY A 462 15.01 17.63 12.67
C GLY A 462 14.98 16.11 12.87
N PHE A 463 15.10 15.34 11.79
CA PHE A 463 15.08 13.89 11.74
C PHE A 463 13.77 13.25 12.23
N LEU A 464 12.65 13.96 12.15
CA LEU A 464 11.33 13.42 12.49
C LEU A 464 10.55 13.19 11.19
N PRO A 465 10.20 11.93 10.83
CA PRO A 465 9.39 11.66 9.65
C PRO A 465 8.09 12.46 9.62
N THR A 466 7.84 13.19 8.54
CA THR A 466 6.65 14.06 8.37
C THR A 466 5.69 13.60 7.27
N VAL A 467 6.10 12.64 6.45
CA VAL A 467 5.32 12.07 5.34
C VAL A 467 5.06 10.59 5.59
N ALA A 468 4.06 10.00 4.95
CA ALA A 468 3.85 8.55 5.03
C ALA A 468 5.08 7.79 4.48
N PRO A 469 5.45 6.64 5.06
CA PRO A 469 6.56 5.86 4.55
C PRO A 469 6.24 5.35 3.15
N ASP A 470 7.27 5.12 2.36
CA ASP A 470 7.10 4.32 1.16
C ASP A 470 6.80 2.85 1.53
N GLY A 471 6.46 2.06 0.51
CA GLY A 471 6.11 0.65 0.69
C GLY A 471 7.31 -0.29 0.80
N MET A 472 8.51 0.16 1.20
CA MET A 472 9.69 -0.70 1.36
C MET A 472 9.62 -1.66 2.57
N ALA A 473 8.64 -1.45 3.47
CA ALA A 473 8.51 -2.20 4.73
C ALA A 473 8.12 -3.67 4.52
#